data_AF-A0A0Q0BCR9-F1
#
_entry.id   AF-A0A0Q0BCR9-F1
#
_cell.length_a   1.000
_cell.length_b   1.000
_cell.length_c   1.000
_cell.angle_alpha   90.00
_cell.angle_beta   90.00
_cell.angle_gamma   90.00
#
_symmetry.space_group_name_H-M   'P 1'
#
loop_
_entity.id
_entity.type
_entity.pdbx_description
1 polymer ?
#
loop_
_entity_poly.entity_id
_entity_poly.type
_entity_poly.pdbx_seq_one_letter_code
_entity_poly.pdbx_strand_id
1 'polypeptide(L)'
;RIIMMCELPSNAILADEFLEYFDGFSIGSNDLTQLTLGLDRDSGVIAHLFDERNPAVKKLLSNAIQACNKAGKYIGICGQGPSDHPDLARWLMDQGIESVSLSPDSVLETWFFLAEAQAPV
;
A
#
# COMPACT_ATOMS: atom_id res chain seq x y z
N ARG A 1 -7.44 9.89 16.76
CA ARG A 1 -6.24 9.35 16.07
C ARG A 1 -5.92 10.28 14.91
N ILE A 2 -4.66 10.57 14.66
CA ILE A 2 -4.17 11.35 13.52
C ILE A 2 -3.34 10.42 12.66
N ILE A 3 -3.85 10.10 11.47
CA ILE A 3 -3.22 9.20 10.51
C ILE A 3 -2.63 10.04 9.39
N MET A 4 -1.35 9.83 9.07
CA MET A 4 -0.69 10.52 7.96
C MET A 4 -0.84 9.70 6.69
N MET A 5 -1.05 10.37 5.56
CA MET A 5 -0.95 9.72 4.26
C MET A 5 0.53 9.46 3.94
N CYS A 6 0.91 8.20 3.75
CA CYS A 6 2.26 7.79 3.41
C CYS A 6 2.34 7.58 1.89
N GLU A 7 2.56 8.67 1.15
CA GLU A 7 2.53 8.67 -0.32
C GLU A 7 3.77 9.31 -0.95
N LEU A 8 4.59 10.03 -0.18
CA LEU A 8 5.91 10.45 -0.64
C LEU A 8 6.94 9.36 -0.30
N PRO A 9 7.91 9.06 -1.19
CA PRO A 9 8.97 8.10 -0.86
C PRO A 9 9.73 8.45 0.42
N SER A 10 9.88 9.74 0.74
CA SER A 10 10.46 10.21 1.99
C SER A 10 9.70 9.75 3.24
N ASN A 11 8.36 9.63 3.18
CA ASN A 11 7.57 9.13 4.30
C ASN A 11 7.91 7.67 4.63
N ALA A 12 8.06 6.83 3.60
CA ALA A 12 8.38 5.42 3.77
C ALA A 12 9.86 5.18 4.13
N ILE A 13 10.77 6.05 3.66
CA ILE A 13 12.20 6.00 4.00
C ILE A 13 12.45 6.42 5.46
N LEU A 14 11.75 7.47 5.92
CA LEU A 14 11.88 8.03 7.28
C LEU A 14 10.64 7.69 8.13
N ALA A 15 10.13 6.48 7.96
CA ALA A 15 8.86 6.05 8.56
C ALA A 15 8.90 6.12 10.09
N ASP A 16 10.01 5.69 10.70
CA ASP A 16 10.18 5.71 12.15
C ASP A 16 10.10 7.15 12.70
N GLU A 17 10.72 8.12 12.03
CA GLU A 17 10.71 9.53 12.44
C GLU A 17 9.32 10.17 12.30
N PHE A 18 8.62 9.91 11.20
CA PHE A 18 7.25 10.40 11.04
C PHE A 18 6.30 9.79 12.08
N LEU A 19 6.51 8.52 12.43
CA LEU A 19 5.73 7.86 13.46
C LEU A 19 5.95 8.45 14.86
N GLU A 20 6.90 9.35 15.11
CA GLU A 20 6.95 10.09 16.38
C GLU A 20 5.74 11.03 16.55
N TYR A 21 5.15 11.50 15.43
CA TYR A 21 4.10 12.53 15.42
C TYR A 21 2.70 11.99 15.13
N PHE A 22 2.60 10.85 14.45
CA PHE A 22 1.33 10.31 13.96
C PHE A 22 0.95 8.99 14.64
N ASP A 23 -0.33 8.68 14.69
CA ASP A 23 -0.87 7.44 15.26
C ASP A 23 -0.80 6.25 14.28
N GLY A 24 -0.26 6.47 13.08
CA GLY A 24 -0.12 5.48 12.02
C GLY A 24 -0.18 6.10 10.64
N PHE A 25 -0.22 5.24 9.63
CA PHE A 25 -0.22 5.62 8.21
C PHE A 25 -1.41 5.05 7.44
N SER A 26 -1.82 5.80 6.41
CA SER A 26 -2.59 5.29 5.28
C SER A 26 -1.73 5.48 4.04
N ILE A 27 -1.26 4.40 3.43
CA ILE A 27 -0.42 4.46 2.24
C ILE A 27 -1.28 4.91 1.06
N GLY A 28 -0.87 5.97 0.35
CA GLY A 28 -1.45 6.34 -0.94
C GLY A 28 -0.69 5.67 -2.08
N SER A 29 -1.16 4.50 -2.55
CA SER A 29 -0.38 3.67 -3.49
C SER A 29 -0.12 4.37 -4.82
N ASN A 30 -1.06 5.19 -5.28
CA ASN A 30 -1.00 5.81 -6.59
C ASN A 30 0.16 6.83 -6.65
N ASP A 31 0.22 7.75 -5.69
CA ASP A 31 1.23 8.80 -5.63
C ASP A 31 2.58 8.25 -5.17
N LEU A 32 2.58 7.25 -4.27
CA LEU A 32 3.81 6.54 -3.89
C LEU A 32 4.46 5.90 -5.11
N THR A 33 3.69 5.23 -5.96
CA THR A 33 4.20 4.58 -7.18
C THR A 33 4.72 5.60 -8.19
N GLN A 34 3.93 6.63 -8.46
CA GLN A 34 4.30 7.73 -9.37
C GLN A 34 5.63 8.37 -8.96
N LEU A 35 5.78 8.74 -7.69
CA LEU A 35 6.98 9.42 -7.21
C LEU A 35 8.18 8.48 -7.03
N THR A 36 7.94 7.20 -6.75
CA THR A 36 9.00 6.18 -6.65
C THR A 36 9.59 5.87 -8.01
N LEU A 37 8.74 5.73 -9.03
CA LEU A 37 9.17 5.37 -10.38
C LEU A 37 9.52 6.61 -11.23
N GLY A 38 9.17 7.81 -10.78
CA GLY A 38 9.35 9.04 -11.53
C GLY A 38 8.47 9.10 -12.78
N LEU A 39 7.26 8.55 -12.69
CA LEU A 39 6.33 8.41 -13.81
C LEU A 39 5.07 9.24 -13.57
N ASP A 40 4.57 9.88 -14.62
CA ASP A 40 3.24 10.47 -14.64
C ASP A 40 2.22 9.40 -15.09
N ARG A 41 1.32 8.99 -14.19
CA ARG A 41 0.32 7.96 -14.49
C ARG A 41 -0.75 8.40 -15.49
N ASP A 42 -0.93 9.71 -15.66
CA ASP A 42 -1.91 10.27 -16.60
C ASP A 42 -1.28 10.54 -17.98
N SER A 43 0.04 10.29 -18.12
CA SER A 43 0.75 10.46 -19.38
C SER A 43 0.46 9.34 -20.36
N GLY A 44 -0.20 9.67 -21.48
CA GLY A 44 -0.46 8.73 -22.57
C GLY A 44 0.79 8.12 -23.23
N VAL A 45 2.00 8.59 -22.90
CA VAL A 45 3.26 8.07 -23.42
C VAL A 45 3.87 7.00 -22.50
N ILE A 46 3.80 7.18 -21.18
CA ILE A 46 4.55 6.36 -20.21
C ILE A 46 3.67 5.68 -19.15
N ALA A 47 2.35 5.91 -19.12
CA ALA A 47 1.45 5.31 -18.13
C ALA A 47 1.51 3.77 -18.11
N HIS A 48 1.82 3.12 -19.23
CA HIS A 48 1.99 1.66 -19.31
C HIS A 48 3.17 1.11 -18.49
N LEU A 49 4.07 1.98 -18.00
CA LEU A 49 5.16 1.62 -17.10
C LEU A 49 4.78 1.74 -15.62
N PHE A 50 3.60 2.28 -15.32
CA PHE A 50 3.08 2.40 -13.96
C PHE A 50 2.63 1.02 -13.46
N ASP A 51 3.32 0.51 -12.42
CA ASP A 51 2.99 -0.78 -11.80
C ASP A 51 3.29 -0.71 -10.30
N GLU A 52 2.26 -0.74 -9.46
CA GLU A 52 2.39 -0.74 -8.00
C GLU A 52 3.09 -2.00 -7.46
N ARG A 53 3.19 -3.06 -8.26
CA ARG A 53 3.91 -4.30 -7.90
C ARG A 53 5.41 -4.20 -8.18
N ASN A 54 5.88 -3.07 -8.72
CA ASN A 54 7.29 -2.85 -8.97
C ASN A 54 8.13 -3.09 -7.69
N PRO A 55 9.29 -3.76 -7.78
CA PRO A 55 10.11 -4.06 -6.61
C PRO A 55 10.49 -2.85 -5.75
N ALA A 56 10.73 -1.68 -6.36
CA ALA A 56 11.04 -0.45 -5.64
C ALA A 56 9.83 0.03 -4.81
N VAL A 57 8.63 -0.01 -5.40
CA VAL A 57 7.39 0.35 -4.72
C VAL A 57 7.10 -0.62 -3.58
N LYS A 58 7.16 -1.93 -3.84
CA LYS A 58 6.98 -2.96 -2.82
C LYS A 58 7.97 -2.81 -1.65
N LYS A 59 9.21 -2.37 -1.92
CA LYS A 59 10.18 -2.09 -0.85
C LYS A 59 9.70 -0.96 0.05
N LEU A 60 9.19 0.13 -0.51
CA LEU A 60 8.67 1.26 0.27
C LEU A 60 7.37 0.91 1.01
N LEU A 61 6.45 0.18 0.37
CA LEU A 61 5.26 -0.37 1.03
C LEU A 61 5.65 -1.21 2.25
N SER A 62 6.57 -2.15 2.06
CA SER A 62 7.06 -3.03 3.13
C SER A 62 7.72 -2.24 4.27
N ASN A 63 8.52 -1.22 3.96
CA ASN A 63 9.14 -0.37 4.98
C ASN A 63 8.09 0.36 5.83
N ALA A 64 7.08 0.98 5.21
CA ALA A 64 6.01 1.68 5.92
C ALA A 64 5.20 0.73 6.80
N ILE A 65 4.84 -0.46 6.28
CA ILE A 65 4.09 -1.47 7.03
C ILE A 65 4.89 -1.98 8.24
N GLN A 66 6.16 -2.32 8.03
CA GLN A 66 7.02 -2.83 9.10
C GLN A 66 7.27 -1.78 10.19
N ALA A 67 7.46 -0.51 9.81
CA ALA A 67 7.63 0.58 10.77
C ALA A 67 6.39 0.77 11.66
N CYS A 68 5.20 0.83 11.07
CA CYS A 68 3.94 0.90 11.83
C CYS A 68 3.75 -0.31 12.73
N ASN A 69 3.94 -1.53 12.21
CA ASN A 69 3.77 -2.76 12.98
C ASN A 69 4.75 -2.84 14.16
N LYS A 70 6.01 -2.47 13.95
CA LYS A 70 7.04 -2.38 15.01
C LYS A 70 6.68 -1.34 16.07
N ALA A 71 6.10 -0.21 15.67
CA ALA A 71 5.65 0.84 16.57
C ALA A 71 4.30 0.55 17.25
N GLY A 72 3.61 -0.54 16.86
CA GLY A 72 2.25 -0.83 17.33
C GLY A 72 1.23 0.22 16.88
N LYS A 73 1.43 0.81 15.69
CA LYS A 73 0.63 1.90 15.14
C LYS A 73 -0.17 1.44 13.91
N TYR A 74 -1.24 2.17 13.63
CA TYR A 74 -2.15 1.81 12.55
C TYR A 74 -1.45 1.82 11.19
N ILE A 75 -1.79 0.86 10.32
CA ILE A 75 -1.35 0.85 8.94
C ILE A 75 -2.46 0.41 8.00
N GLY A 76 -2.88 1.32 7.12
CA GLY A 76 -3.78 1.04 6.02
C GLY A 76 -3.18 1.39 4.67
N ILE A 77 -3.90 1.03 3.60
CA ILE A 77 -3.60 1.46 2.23
C ILE A 77 -4.89 1.90 1.54
N CYS A 78 -4.78 2.98 0.76
CA CYS A 78 -5.77 3.46 -0.17
C CYS A 78 -5.13 3.65 -1.56
N GLY A 79 -5.95 3.55 -2.60
CA GLY A 79 -5.51 3.62 -3.99
C GLY A 79 -6.02 2.43 -4.80
N GLN A 80 -5.77 2.46 -6.10
CA GLN A 80 -6.31 1.44 -7.01
C GLN A 80 -5.49 0.15 -7.01
N GLY A 81 -4.18 0.21 -6.75
CA GLY A 81 -3.30 -0.97 -6.72
C GLY A 81 -3.92 -2.25 -6.14
N PRO A 82 -4.41 -2.29 -4.88
CA PRO A 82 -5.01 -3.51 -4.32
C PRO A 82 -6.39 -3.87 -4.91
N SER A 83 -7.10 -2.92 -5.52
CA SER A 83 -8.37 -3.17 -6.24
C SER A 83 -8.12 -3.79 -7.61
N ASP A 84 -7.09 -3.30 -8.32
CA ASP A 84 -6.75 -3.72 -9.68
C ASP A 84 -5.88 -4.99 -9.70
N HIS A 85 -5.19 -5.28 -8.59
CA HIS A 85 -4.25 -6.38 -8.44
C HIS A 85 -4.53 -7.20 -7.18
N PRO A 86 -5.37 -8.26 -7.26
CA PRO A 86 -5.65 -9.12 -6.11
C PRO A 86 -4.40 -9.77 -5.51
N ASP A 87 -3.39 -10.10 -6.33
CA ASP A 87 -2.11 -10.62 -5.88
C ASP A 87 -1.33 -9.61 -5.01
N LEU A 88 -1.46 -8.31 -5.32
CA LEU A 88 -0.92 -7.25 -4.47
C LEU A 88 -1.68 -7.17 -3.13
N ALA A 89 -3.01 -7.25 -3.14
CA ALA A 89 -3.82 -7.29 -1.92
C ALA A 89 -3.41 -8.45 -1.01
N ARG A 90 -3.18 -9.65 -1.59
CA ARG A 90 -2.66 -10.80 -0.84
C ARG A 90 -1.28 -10.55 -0.28
N TRP A 91 -0.36 -10.04 -1.10
CA TRP A 91 0.99 -9.73 -0.63
C TRP A 91 0.96 -8.70 0.52
N LEU A 92 0.10 -7.69 0.46
CA LEU A 92 -0.09 -6.70 1.54
C LEU A 92 -0.60 -7.35 2.83
N MET A 93 -1.56 -8.30 2.71
CA MET A 93 -2.02 -9.10 3.84
C MET A 93 -0.86 -9.90 4.46
N ASP A 94 -0.03 -10.54 3.63
CA ASP A 94 1.16 -11.28 4.07
C ASP A 94 2.23 -10.37 4.73
N GLN A 95 2.32 -9.11 4.33
CA GLN A 95 3.16 -8.11 5.00
C GLN A 95 2.61 -7.65 6.36
N GLY A 96 1.37 -8.00 6.69
CA GLY A 96 0.71 -7.62 7.92
C GLY A 96 0.09 -6.22 7.89
N ILE A 97 -0.50 -5.81 6.77
CA ILE A 97 -1.30 -4.59 6.72
C ILE A 97 -2.60 -4.77 7.53
N GLU A 98 -3.06 -3.73 8.24
CA GLU A 98 -4.26 -3.81 9.09
C GLU A 98 -5.55 -3.61 8.29
N SER A 99 -5.53 -2.75 7.27
CA SER A 99 -6.71 -2.48 6.44
C SER A 99 -6.36 -2.16 4.99
N VAL A 100 -7.25 -2.56 4.07
CA VAL A 100 -7.15 -2.27 2.64
C VAL A 100 -8.45 -1.60 2.20
N SER A 101 -8.34 -0.40 1.64
CA SER A 101 -9.48 0.30 1.02
C SER A 101 -9.57 -0.09 -0.46
N LEU A 102 -10.75 -0.53 -0.89
CA LEU A 102 -10.99 -1.06 -2.24
C LEU A 102 -12.13 -0.32 -2.93
N SER A 103 -12.15 -0.36 -4.26
CA SER A 103 -13.29 0.13 -5.03
C SER A 103 -14.54 -0.73 -4.78
N PRO A 104 -15.76 -0.15 -4.74
CA PRO A 104 -16.97 -0.91 -4.38
C PRO A 104 -17.23 -2.17 -5.21
N ASP A 105 -16.82 -2.15 -6.47
CA ASP A 105 -16.93 -3.24 -7.43
C ASP A 105 -15.91 -4.37 -7.20
N SER A 106 -14.73 -4.07 -6.63
CA SER A 106 -13.67 -5.07 -6.36
C SER A 106 -13.72 -5.66 -4.94
N VAL A 107 -14.46 -5.04 -4.01
CA VAL A 107 -14.51 -5.44 -2.58
C VAL A 107 -14.86 -6.92 -2.40
N LEU A 108 -15.93 -7.41 -3.02
CA LEU A 108 -16.40 -8.79 -2.79
C LEU A 108 -15.43 -9.81 -3.37
N GLU A 109 -14.97 -9.62 -4.61
CA GLU A 109 -14.02 -10.52 -5.27
C GLU A 109 -12.72 -10.61 -4.48
N THR A 110 -12.16 -9.47 -4.10
CA THR A 110 -10.92 -9.41 -3.32
C THR A 110 -11.10 -10.06 -1.96
N TRP A 111 -12.23 -9.84 -1.29
CA TRP A 111 -12.50 -10.48 0.00
C TRP A 111 -12.55 -12.01 -0.11
N PHE A 112 -13.29 -12.56 -1.08
CA PHE A 112 -13.33 -14.02 -1.28
C PHE A 112 -11.94 -14.58 -1.61
N PHE A 113 -11.19 -13.91 -2.49
CA PHE A 113 -9.82 -14.30 -2.83
C PHE A 113 -8.89 -14.35 -1.62
N LEU A 114 -8.96 -13.35 -0.73
CA LEU A 114 -8.16 -13.30 0.50
C LEU A 114 -8.64 -14.32 1.55
N ALA A 115 -9.94 -14.63 1.61
CA ALA A 115 -10.47 -15.63 2.53
C ALA A 115 -10.04 -17.06 2.14
N GLU A 116 -10.10 -17.39 0.84
CA GLU A 116 -9.63 -18.68 0.32
C GLU A 116 -8.13 -18.88 0.55
N ALA A 117 -7.36 -17.80 0.54
CA ALA A 117 -5.94 -17.81 0.87
C ALA A 117 -5.63 -18.34 2.28
N GLN A 118 -6.53 -18.10 3.23
CA GLN A 118 -6.35 -18.45 4.64
C GLN A 118 -6.92 -19.83 4.97
N ALA A 119 -7.58 -20.51 4.03
CA ALA A 119 -8.11 -21.84 4.27
C ALA A 119 -6.94 -22.81 4.58
N PRO A 120 -6.94 -23.47 5.76
CA PRO A 120 -5.93 -24.48 6.06
C PRO A 120 -6.12 -25.63 5.07
N VAL A 121 -5.01 -26.09 4.48
CA VAL A 121 -4.93 -27.36 3.74
C VAL A 121 -5.07 -28.52 4.72
#